data_AF-A0A5E3X870-F1
#
_entry.id   AF-A0A5E3X870-F1
#
_cell.length_a   1.000
_cell.length_b   1.000
_cell.length_c   1.000
_cell.angle_alpha   90.00
_cell.angle_beta   90.00
_cell.angle_gamma   90.00
#
_symmetry.space_group_name_H-M   'P 1'
#
loop_
_entity.id
_entity.type
_entity.pdbx_description
1 polymer ?
#
loop_
_entity_poly.entity_id
_entity_poly.type
_entity_poly.pdbx_seq_one_letter_code
_entity_poly.pdbx_strand_id
1 'polypeptide(L)'
;MKKEDISSFDLVFLHGNSFIGPPVLPAKSTKELSSSLQHFGGWIDVRDIALAHVLAAQKPEAGGERILISAGDFVWQDLHDLAHTIDPTLPAGDPKAEKNYFMRYNNEKMKRILGLQPRSLEETMRDSLAYYKTVPDKTFSAAM
;
A
#
# COMPACT_ATOMS: atom_id res chain seq x y z
N MET A 1 -1.56 31.07 17.46
CA MET A 1 -2.64 30.27 16.84
C MET A 1 -3.92 31.09 16.93
N LYS A 2 -4.54 31.46 15.79
CA LYS A 2 -5.86 32.11 15.83
C LYS A 2 -6.90 31.04 16.18
N LYS A 3 -7.79 31.32 17.12
CA LYS A 3 -8.97 30.48 17.36
C LYS A 3 -9.97 30.80 16.26
N GLU A 4 -10.24 29.84 15.41
CA GLU A 4 -11.35 29.91 14.46
C GLU A 4 -12.55 29.19 15.08
N ASP A 5 -13.74 29.79 14.95
CA ASP A 5 -14.99 29.24 15.46
C ASP A 5 -15.56 28.26 14.44
N ILE A 6 -15.04 27.03 14.43
CA ILE A 6 -15.47 25.97 13.50
C ILE A 6 -16.72 25.30 14.07
N SER A 7 -17.88 25.60 13.47
CA SER A 7 -19.18 25.06 13.90
C SER A 7 -19.62 23.77 13.20
N SER A 8 -18.98 23.40 12.09
CA SER A 8 -19.32 22.20 11.29
C SER A 8 -18.11 21.68 10.50
N PHE A 9 -18.12 20.38 10.19
CA PHE A 9 -17.13 19.75 9.32
C PHE A 9 -17.79 18.64 8.49
N ASP A 10 -17.25 18.41 7.29
CA ASP A 10 -17.61 17.26 6.47
C ASP A 10 -16.74 16.04 6.83
N LEU A 11 -17.36 14.86 6.86
CA LEU A 11 -16.66 13.60 7.13
C LEU A 11 -16.37 12.87 5.82
N VAL A 12 -15.15 12.34 5.68
CA VAL A 12 -14.73 11.52 4.53
C VAL A 12 -14.15 10.21 5.03
N PHE A 13 -14.56 9.09 4.43
CA PHE A 13 -13.99 7.77 4.73
C PHE A 13 -13.07 7.32 3.60
N LEU A 14 -11.80 7.08 3.94
CA LEU A 14 -10.82 6.48 3.04
C LEU A 14 -10.64 5.01 3.39
N HIS A 15 -10.99 4.13 2.46
CA HIS A 15 -10.85 2.68 2.61
C HIS A 15 -9.64 2.21 1.81
N GLY A 16 -8.49 2.18 2.46
CA GLY A 16 -7.31 1.49 1.94
C GLY A 16 -7.35 -0.01 2.23
N ASN A 17 -6.68 -0.80 1.38
CA ASN A 17 -6.47 -2.23 1.61
C ASN A 17 -5.02 -2.47 2.07
N SER A 18 -4.32 -3.47 1.51
CA SER A 18 -2.92 -3.73 1.83
C SER A 18 -2.06 -2.51 1.51
N PHE A 19 -1.50 -1.91 2.56
CA PHE A 19 -0.53 -0.83 2.44
C PHE A 19 0.84 -1.44 2.18
N ILE A 20 1.34 -1.28 0.95
CA ILE A 20 2.64 -1.82 0.54
C ILE A 20 3.57 -0.62 0.38
N GLY A 21 4.76 -0.67 0.98
CA GLY A 21 5.70 0.44 0.93
C GLY A 21 6.76 0.34 2.02
N PRO A 22 7.77 1.24 2.00
CA PRO A 22 8.72 1.34 3.10
C PRO A 22 7.96 1.61 4.40
N PRO A 23 8.16 0.79 5.44
CA PRO A 23 7.39 0.94 6.66
C PRO A 23 7.86 2.18 7.41
N VAL A 24 6.90 2.97 7.91
CA VAL A 24 7.19 4.11 8.80
C VAL A 24 7.74 3.62 10.16
N LEU A 25 7.46 2.36 10.53
CA LEU A 25 7.92 1.71 11.77
C LEU A 25 8.39 0.26 11.50
N PRO A 26 9.48 -0.21 12.12
CA PRO A 26 10.00 -1.56 11.89
C PRO A 26 9.01 -2.66 12.32
N ALA A 27 8.90 -3.72 11.52
CA ALA A 27 8.11 -4.90 11.85
C ALA A 27 8.75 -5.72 12.99
N LYS A 28 7.93 -6.33 13.85
CA LYS A 28 8.39 -7.08 15.03
C LYS A 28 8.96 -8.47 14.71
N SER A 29 8.46 -9.14 13.68
CA SER A 29 8.99 -10.43 13.19
C SER A 29 8.48 -10.78 11.79
N THR A 30 9.20 -11.67 11.09
CA THR A 30 8.79 -12.23 9.80
C THR A 30 7.53 -13.10 9.92
N LYS A 31 7.38 -13.85 11.03
CA LYS A 31 6.22 -14.73 11.27
C LYS A 31 4.92 -13.94 11.47
N GLU A 32 4.95 -12.84 12.24
CA GLU A 32 3.78 -11.97 12.37
C GLU A 32 3.42 -11.32 11.03
N LEU A 33 4.42 -10.92 10.25
CA LEU A 33 4.21 -10.41 8.90
C LEU A 33 3.50 -11.48 8.05
N SER A 34 4.05 -12.68 7.89
CA SER A 34 3.45 -13.74 7.06
C SER A 34 2.02 -14.14 7.44
N SER A 35 1.68 -14.23 8.73
CA SER A 35 0.33 -14.57 9.17
C SER A 35 -0.67 -13.42 8.98
N SER A 36 -0.22 -12.18 9.14
CA SER A 36 -1.06 -10.99 8.87
C SER A 36 -1.40 -10.82 7.39
N LEU A 37 -0.74 -11.59 6.51
CA LEU A 37 -0.77 -11.48 5.05
C LEU A 37 -1.63 -12.58 4.36
N GLN A 38 -2.25 -13.50 5.10
CA GLN A 38 -2.98 -14.64 4.52
C GLN A 38 -4.34 -14.29 3.86
N HIS A 39 -4.78 -13.03 3.86
CA HIS A 39 -6.10 -12.64 3.37
C HIS A 39 -6.09 -11.33 2.57
N PHE A 40 -5.62 -11.31 1.32
CA PHE A 40 -5.67 -10.06 0.53
C PHE A 40 -5.97 -10.32 -0.96
N GLY A 41 -6.65 -9.44 -1.68
CA GLY A 41 -7.03 -8.07 -1.35
C GLY A 41 -6.54 -7.09 -2.42
N GLY A 42 -7.00 -5.84 -2.37
CA GLY A 42 -6.43 -4.77 -3.17
C GLY A 42 -5.17 -4.23 -2.48
N TRP A 43 -4.41 -3.38 -3.15
CA TRP A 43 -3.22 -2.76 -2.56
C TRP A 43 -3.14 -1.27 -2.88
N ILE A 44 -2.34 -0.52 -2.12
CA ILE A 44 -1.98 0.87 -2.42
C ILE A 44 -0.61 1.18 -1.81
N ASP A 45 0.18 2.04 -2.47
CA ASP A 45 1.41 2.59 -1.91
C ASP A 45 1.11 3.43 -0.66
N VAL A 46 1.93 3.27 0.40
CA VAL A 46 1.80 4.03 1.66
C VAL A 46 1.80 5.55 1.47
N ARG A 47 2.53 6.05 0.46
CA ARG A 47 2.61 7.48 0.11
C ARG A 47 1.34 7.94 -0.58
N ASP A 48 0.70 7.09 -1.38
CA ASP A 48 -0.53 7.41 -2.09
C ASP A 48 -1.71 7.47 -1.12
N ILE A 49 -1.80 6.55 -0.15
CA ILE A 49 -2.83 6.65 0.90
C ILE A 49 -2.60 7.88 1.79
N ALA A 50 -1.35 8.23 2.10
CA ALA A 50 -1.05 9.47 2.84
C ALA A 50 -1.49 10.71 2.05
N LEU A 51 -1.18 10.76 0.75
CA LEU A 51 -1.64 11.83 -0.14
C LEU A 51 -3.17 11.86 -0.24
N ALA A 52 -3.84 10.71 -0.27
CA ALA A 52 -5.30 10.63 -0.29
C ALA A 52 -5.93 11.32 0.93
N HIS A 53 -5.34 11.19 2.12
CA HIS A 53 -5.82 11.88 3.33
C HIS A 53 -5.73 13.41 3.19
N VAL A 54 -4.62 13.91 2.63
CA VAL A 54 -4.44 15.35 2.39
C VAL A 54 -5.43 15.84 1.33
N LEU A 55 -5.59 15.11 0.22
CA LEU A 55 -6.51 15.46 -0.85
C LEU A 55 -7.97 15.44 -0.38
N ALA A 56 -8.35 14.48 0.46
CA ALA A 56 -9.70 14.40 1.02
C ALA A 56 -10.05 15.62 1.89
N ALA A 57 -9.07 16.18 2.61
CA ALA A 57 -9.26 17.39 3.40
C ALA A 57 -9.30 18.68 2.54
N GLN A 58 -8.69 18.66 1.35
CA GLN A 58 -8.56 19.82 0.47
C GLN A 58 -9.68 19.94 -0.57
N LYS A 59 -10.37 18.84 -0.87
CA LYS A 59 -11.36 18.77 -1.95
C LYS A 59 -12.78 18.76 -1.39
N PRO A 60 -13.57 19.82 -1.60
CA PRO A 60 -14.96 19.86 -1.13
C PRO A 60 -15.81 18.68 -1.63
N GLU A 61 -15.54 18.18 -2.84
CA GLU A 61 -16.27 17.05 -3.43
C GLU A 61 -16.00 15.71 -2.73
N ALA A 62 -15.02 15.65 -1.83
CA ALA A 62 -14.78 14.49 -0.98
C ALA A 62 -15.70 14.46 0.25
N GLY A 63 -16.31 15.58 0.63
CA GLY A 63 -17.20 15.67 1.78
C GLY A 63 -18.37 14.69 1.69
N GLY A 64 -18.58 13.89 2.75
CA GLY A 64 -19.63 12.88 2.82
C GLY A 64 -19.35 11.59 2.06
N GLU A 65 -18.22 11.49 1.35
CA GLU A 65 -17.91 10.33 0.52
C GLU A 65 -17.24 9.19 1.28
N ARG A 66 -17.40 8.00 0.70
CA ARG A 66 -16.65 6.79 1.04
C ARG A 66 -15.86 6.38 -0.20
N ILE A 67 -14.54 6.48 -0.11
CA ILE A 67 -13.65 6.32 -1.27
C ILE A 67 -12.72 5.14 -1.02
N LEU A 68 -12.79 4.16 -1.91
CA LEU A 68 -11.81 3.08 -1.97
C LEU A 68 -10.49 3.63 -2.53
N ILE A 69 -9.41 3.47 -1.77
CA ILE A 69 -8.07 3.87 -2.18
C ILE A 69 -7.29 2.60 -2.50
N SER A 70 -7.15 2.32 -3.80
CA SER A 70 -6.53 1.10 -4.30
C SER A 70 -5.85 1.37 -5.65
N ALA A 71 -4.63 0.85 -5.80
CA ALA A 71 -3.87 0.79 -7.04
C ALA A 71 -4.30 -0.40 -7.93
N GLY A 72 -4.94 -1.41 -7.35
CA GLY A 72 -5.43 -2.58 -8.07
C GLY A 72 -5.53 -3.80 -7.17
N ASP A 73 -5.77 -4.95 -7.78
CA ASP A 73 -5.67 -6.27 -7.18
C ASP A 73 -4.25 -6.82 -7.32
N PHE A 74 -3.85 -7.69 -6.40
CA PHE A 74 -2.58 -8.42 -6.46
C PHE A 74 -2.74 -9.77 -5.75
N VAL A 75 -1.84 -10.70 -6.05
CA VAL A 75 -1.58 -11.86 -5.20
C VAL A 75 -0.14 -11.86 -4.73
N TRP A 76 0.18 -12.59 -3.67
CA TRP A 76 1.56 -12.62 -3.11
C TRP A 76 2.62 -13.00 -4.13
N GLN A 77 2.30 -13.92 -5.05
CA GLN A 77 3.23 -14.32 -6.09
C GLN A 77 3.62 -13.13 -7.00
N ASP A 78 2.75 -12.13 -7.19
CA ASP A 78 3.11 -10.90 -7.93
C ASP A 78 4.22 -10.12 -7.25
N LEU A 79 4.20 -10.04 -5.92
CA LEU A 79 5.27 -9.38 -5.16
C LEU A 79 6.57 -10.18 -5.18
N HIS A 80 6.49 -11.51 -5.08
CA HIS A 80 7.67 -12.38 -5.16
C HIS A 80 8.34 -12.30 -6.54
N ASP A 81 7.55 -12.43 -7.61
CA ASP A 81 8.04 -12.34 -8.98
C ASP A 81 8.70 -10.99 -9.23
N LEU A 82 8.05 -9.91 -8.81
CA LEU A 82 8.54 -8.55 -9.01
C LEU A 82 9.80 -8.27 -8.18
N ALA A 83 9.83 -8.69 -6.91
CA ALA A 83 11.00 -8.55 -6.07
C ALA A 83 12.19 -9.34 -6.63
N HIS A 84 11.97 -10.57 -7.10
CA HIS A 84 13.00 -11.39 -7.74
C HIS A 84 13.47 -10.82 -9.08
N THR A 85 12.55 -10.22 -9.84
CA THR A 85 12.89 -9.51 -11.09
C THR A 85 13.79 -8.30 -10.83
N ILE A 86 13.52 -7.55 -9.75
CA ILE A 86 14.31 -6.38 -9.35
C ILE A 86 15.65 -6.79 -8.73
N ASP A 87 15.66 -7.84 -7.91
CA ASP A 87 16.84 -8.37 -7.23
C ASP A 87 16.83 -9.91 -7.26
N PRO A 88 17.56 -10.53 -8.22
CA PRO A 88 17.58 -11.98 -8.38
C PRO A 88 18.15 -12.76 -7.19
N THR A 89 18.74 -12.08 -6.20
CA THR A 89 19.21 -12.71 -4.95
C THR A 89 18.06 -13.04 -4.01
N LEU A 90 16.91 -12.39 -4.16
CA LEU A 90 15.71 -12.64 -3.37
C LEU A 90 14.98 -13.90 -3.87
N PRO A 91 14.27 -14.66 -3.01
CA PRO A 91 13.51 -15.82 -3.45
C PRO A 91 12.36 -15.46 -4.39
N ALA A 92 12.22 -16.23 -5.48
CA ALA A 92 11.13 -16.08 -6.45
C ALA A 92 9.76 -16.61 -5.97
N GLY A 93 9.65 -17.11 -4.74
CA GLY A 93 8.44 -17.79 -4.26
C GLY A 93 8.22 -19.13 -4.99
N ASP A 94 6.99 -19.39 -5.44
CA ASP A 94 6.67 -20.55 -6.27
C ASP A 94 6.27 -20.09 -7.69
N PRO A 95 7.19 -20.14 -8.68
CA PRO A 95 6.90 -19.72 -10.05
C PRO A 95 5.79 -20.52 -10.74
N LYS A 96 5.37 -21.66 -10.17
CA LYS A 96 4.27 -22.50 -10.68
C LYS A 96 2.96 -22.25 -9.95
N ALA A 97 2.95 -21.40 -8.93
CA ALA A 97 1.73 -21.07 -8.20
C ALA A 97 0.71 -20.42 -9.14
N GLU A 98 -0.52 -20.91 -9.07
CA GLU A 98 -1.63 -20.32 -9.81
C GLU A 98 -1.98 -18.95 -9.20
N LYS A 99 -2.05 -17.93 -10.06
CA LYS A 99 -2.41 -16.56 -9.65
C LYS A 99 -3.92 -16.36 -9.73
N ASN A 100 -4.59 -16.65 -8.62
CA ASN A 100 -6.04 -16.53 -8.50
C ASN A 100 -6.45 -15.18 -7.89
N TYR A 101 -7.00 -14.30 -8.73
CA TYR A 101 -7.48 -12.97 -8.33
C TYR A 101 -8.97 -13.03 -7.97
N PHE A 102 -9.28 -13.28 -6.69
CA PHE A 102 -10.67 -13.48 -6.22
C PHE A 102 -11.50 -12.19 -6.11
N MET A 103 -10.88 -11.01 -6.12
CA MET A 103 -11.56 -9.73 -5.98
C MET A 103 -11.02 -8.71 -6.97
N ARG A 104 -11.91 -7.84 -7.47
CA ARG A 104 -11.55 -6.70 -8.32
C ARG A 104 -11.94 -5.40 -7.65
N TYR A 105 -11.07 -4.41 -7.76
CA TYR A 105 -11.22 -3.12 -7.09
C TYR A 105 -11.43 -2.02 -8.12
N ASN A 106 -12.64 -1.45 -8.14
CA ASN A 106 -12.92 -0.27 -8.96
C ASN A 106 -12.46 1.00 -8.22
N ASN A 107 -11.40 1.64 -8.73
CA ASN A 107 -10.82 2.86 -8.18
C ASN A 107 -11.22 4.14 -8.95
N GLU A 108 -12.24 4.11 -9.81
CA GLU A 108 -12.67 5.26 -10.61
C GLU A 108 -13.10 6.44 -9.73
N LYS A 109 -13.75 6.18 -8.59
CA LYS A 109 -14.14 7.24 -7.63
C LYS A 109 -12.91 7.97 -7.06
N MET A 110 -11.86 7.22 -6.68
CA MET A 110 -10.60 7.80 -6.21
C MET A 110 -9.97 8.71 -7.26
N LYS A 111 -9.88 8.22 -8.51
CA LYS A 111 -9.34 8.99 -9.64
C LYS A 111 -10.17 10.25 -9.90
N ARG A 112 -11.49 10.14 -9.90
CA ARG A 112 -12.40 11.26 -10.18
C ARG A 112 -12.42 12.32 -9.08
N ILE A 113 -12.62 11.92 -7.82
CA ILE A 113 -12.79 12.84 -6.70
C ILE A 113 -11.42 13.36 -6.26
N LEU A 114 -10.49 12.45 -5.93
CA LEU A 114 -9.20 12.84 -5.38
C LEU A 114 -8.20 13.27 -6.48
N GLY A 115 -8.42 12.93 -7.75
CA GLY A 115 -7.41 13.16 -8.79
C GLY A 115 -6.15 12.33 -8.59
N LEU A 116 -6.20 11.34 -7.69
CA LEU A 116 -5.05 10.53 -7.31
C LEU A 116 -4.78 9.49 -8.38
N GLN A 117 -3.57 9.49 -8.92
CA GLN A 117 -3.05 8.41 -9.76
C GLN A 117 -2.11 7.57 -8.91
N PRO A 118 -2.42 6.27 -8.72
CA PRO A 118 -1.60 5.41 -7.90
C PRO A 118 -0.26 5.11 -8.59
N ARG A 119 0.78 4.94 -7.79
CA ARG A 119 2.07 4.41 -8.22
C ARG A 119 1.91 2.99 -8.73
N SER A 120 2.84 2.58 -9.59
CA SER A 120 2.90 1.19 -10.04
C SER A 120 3.42 0.28 -8.93
N LEU A 121 3.09 -1.01 -9.03
CA LEU A 121 3.60 -2.01 -8.08
C LEU A 121 5.13 -2.09 -8.15
N GLU A 122 5.69 -1.95 -9.36
CA GLU A 122 7.13 -1.92 -9.61
C GLU A 122 7.84 -0.75 -8.89
N GLU A 123 7.32 0.47 -9.01
CA GLU A 123 7.87 1.63 -8.30
C GLU A 123 7.80 1.43 -6.79
N THR A 124 6.64 0.97 -6.30
CA THR A 124 6.41 0.69 -4.87
C THR A 124 7.41 -0.34 -4.34
N MET A 125 7.60 -1.45 -5.07
CA MET A 125 8.52 -2.52 -4.67
C MET A 125 9.98 -2.06 -4.72
N ARG A 126 10.38 -1.37 -5.80
CA ARG A 126 11.75 -0.87 -5.97
C ARG A 126 12.14 0.06 -4.83
N ASP A 127 11.28 1.01 -4.50
CA ASP A 127 11.54 1.97 -3.42
C ASP A 127 11.55 1.29 -2.04
N SER A 128 10.67 0.32 -1.84
CA SER A 128 10.63 -0.47 -0.60
C SER A 128 11.94 -1.26 -0.41
N LEU A 129 12.41 -1.97 -1.43
CA LEU A 129 13.67 -2.72 -1.38
C LEU A 129 14.88 -1.80 -1.20
N ALA A 130 14.90 -0.64 -1.87
CA ALA A 130 15.94 0.35 -1.69
C ALA A 130 15.99 0.85 -0.24
N TYR A 131 14.84 1.14 0.37
CA TYR A 131 14.75 1.53 1.78
C TYR A 131 15.28 0.43 2.71
N TYR A 132 14.87 -0.83 2.52
CA TYR A 132 15.32 -1.93 3.38
C TYR A 132 16.83 -2.14 3.35
N LYS A 133 17.49 -1.89 2.21
CA LYS A 133 18.96 -1.91 2.10
C LYS A 133 19.66 -0.82 2.93
N THR A 134 18.95 0.25 3.30
CA THR A 134 19.49 1.31 4.17
C THR A 134 19.34 1.01 5.66
N VAL A 135 18.49 0.04 6.03
CA VAL A 135 18.25 -0.32 7.43
C VAL A 135 19.39 -1.24 7.89
N PRO A 136 20.18 -0.84 8.92
CA PRO A 136 21.28 -1.65 9.40
C PRO A 136 20.83 -3.04 9.84
N ASP A 137 21.60 -4.05 9.45
CA ASP A 137 21.27 -5.46 9.59
C ASP A 137 21.14 -5.86 11.07
N LYS A 138 19.91 -5.87 11.58
CA LYS A 138 19.57 -6.45 12.89
C LYS A 138 18.45 -7.49 12.82
N THR A 139 17.90 -7.75 11.62
CA THR A 139 16.68 -8.55 11.46
C THR A 139 16.70 -9.56 10.32
N PHE A 140 17.69 -9.55 9.41
CA PHE A 140 17.73 -10.50 8.29
C PHE A 140 18.80 -11.60 8.41
N SER A 141 19.72 -11.51 9.38
CA SER A 141 20.77 -12.52 9.61
C SER A 141 20.29 -13.84 10.24
N ALA A 142 19.00 -13.99 10.54
CA ALA A 142 18.46 -15.16 11.23
C ALA A 142 17.76 -16.19 10.32
N ALA A 143 17.83 -16.01 8.99
CA ALA A 143 17.17 -16.88 8.02
C ALA A 143 18.08 -17.36 6.87
N MET A 144 19.38 -17.55 7.14
CA MET A 144 20.23 -18.47 6.37
C MET A 144 20.53 -19.71 7.21
#